data_AF-A0A0N5AP77-F1
#
_entry.id   AF-A0A0N5AP77-F1
#
_cell.length_a   1.000
_cell.length_b   1.000
_cell.length_c   1.000
_cell.angle_alpha   90.00
_cell.angle_beta   90.00
_cell.angle_gamma   90.00
#
_symmetry.space_group_name_H-M   'P 1'
#
loop_
_entity.id
_entity.type
_entity.pdbx_description
1 polymer ?
#
loop_
_entity_poly.entity_id
_entity_poly.type
_entity_poly.pdbx_seq_one_letter_code
_entity_poly.pdbx_strand_id
1 'polypeptide(L)'
;MKRIFVVSLFIPSFVSYLISSVFRRTLKVTGANKGIGYGIVKTLAHNVTNGVIYLTARDKSRGEAALQELKKELDGKSHSELRFHQLDITDKKSVEEFKAYLRKEHDGFDVLVNNAGFAFKHNATEAAVVQARVTIGVNYEGTKQVCDALFPLIRNGGRVVNVASQMGLMKRDRYSEEIIKKMTNPNLTVQGIEEFCNDYIKAAEENKRKERGYPESAYCVSKTALAALTFIQAKEMKARDIIVNACCPGYVNTDMTSHKGPLTIEEGADTPAYLATLEDKEPCGKFVYLRKVIDFVC
;
A
#
# COMPACT_ATOMS: atom_id res chain seq x y z
N MET A 1 -21.18 12.60 -42.21
CA MET A 1 -21.02 12.62 -40.75
C MET A 1 -22.05 11.69 -40.12
N LYS A 2 -21.65 10.52 -39.61
CA LYS A 2 -22.56 9.62 -38.87
C LYS A 2 -22.33 9.83 -37.37
N ARG A 3 -23.34 10.34 -36.66
CA ARG A 3 -23.36 10.45 -35.20
C ARG A 3 -23.49 9.05 -34.61
N ILE A 4 -22.52 8.64 -33.80
CA ILE A 4 -22.61 7.43 -32.97
C ILE A 4 -23.41 7.81 -31.72
N PHE A 5 -24.57 7.17 -31.54
CA PHE A 5 -25.33 7.22 -30.30
C PHE A 5 -24.64 6.34 -29.26
N VAL A 6 -24.21 6.92 -28.14
CA VAL A 6 -23.79 6.17 -26.96
C VAL A 6 -25.06 5.74 -26.23
N VAL A 7 -25.45 4.48 -26.39
CA VAL A 7 -26.54 3.88 -25.61
C VAL A 7 -25.96 3.53 -24.24
N SER A 8 -26.37 4.25 -23.20
CA SER A 8 -26.14 3.83 -21.81
C SER A 8 -27.02 2.61 -21.54
N LEU A 9 -26.42 1.42 -21.57
CA LEU A 9 -27.09 0.18 -21.19
C LEU A 9 -27.26 0.16 -19.66
N PHE A 10 -28.49 0.34 -19.21
CA PHE A 10 -28.86 0.15 -17.81
C PHE A 10 -28.79 -1.36 -17.49
N ILE A 11 -27.75 -1.79 -16.77
CA ILE A 11 -27.61 -3.18 -16.34
C ILE A 11 -28.46 -3.38 -15.08
N PRO A 12 -29.50 -4.24 -15.11
CA PRO A 12 -30.30 -4.50 -13.91
C PRO A 12 -29.45 -5.08 -12.78
N SER A 13 -29.76 -4.76 -11.53
CA SER A 13 -29.01 -5.19 -10.34
C SER A 13 -28.80 -6.71 -10.28
N PHE A 14 -29.75 -7.49 -10.80
CA PHE A 14 -29.65 -8.96 -10.92
C PHE A 14 -28.57 -9.43 -11.90
N VAL A 15 -28.38 -8.74 -13.03
CA VAL A 15 -27.34 -9.04 -14.01
C VAL A 15 -25.97 -8.61 -13.48
N SER A 16 -25.88 -7.49 -12.76
CA SER A 16 -24.66 -7.09 -12.04
C SER A 16 -24.27 -8.12 -10.97
N TYR A 17 -25.25 -8.64 -10.23
CA TYR A 17 -25.07 -9.72 -9.25
C TYR A 17 -24.54 -11.01 -9.91
N LEU A 18 -25.16 -11.44 -11.01
CA LEU A 18 -24.70 -12.60 -11.81
C LEU A 18 -23.29 -12.40 -12.37
N ILE A 19 -22.96 -11.22 -12.92
CA ILE A 19 -21.59 -10.94 -13.41
C ILE A 19 -20.57 -10.98 -12.26
N SER A 20 -20.93 -10.43 -11.09
CA SER A 20 -20.09 -10.54 -9.87
C SER A 20 -19.97 -11.97 -9.35
N SER A 21 -20.97 -12.83 -9.59
CA SER A 21 -20.95 -14.23 -9.18
C SER A 21 -20.09 -15.11 -10.11
N VAL A 22 -19.83 -14.67 -11.34
CA VAL A 22 -18.98 -15.40 -12.31
C VAL A 22 -17.50 -15.02 -12.19
N PHE A 23 -17.13 -13.78 -11.85
CA PHE A 23 -15.73 -13.36 -11.73
C PHE A 23 -15.24 -13.30 -10.27
N ARG A 24 -14.33 -14.20 -9.91
CA ARG A 24 -13.67 -14.17 -8.59
C ARG A 24 -12.66 -13.03 -8.50
N ARG A 25 -12.87 -12.09 -7.57
CA ARG A 25 -11.89 -11.03 -7.28
C ARG A 25 -10.61 -11.62 -6.71
N THR A 26 -9.46 -11.21 -7.22
CA THR A 26 -8.13 -11.63 -6.73
C THR A 26 -7.45 -10.48 -6.01
N LEU A 27 -7.19 -10.63 -4.70
CA LEU A 27 -6.63 -9.61 -3.83
C LEU A 27 -5.25 -10.04 -3.31
N LYS A 28 -4.34 -9.08 -3.12
CA LYS A 28 -2.99 -9.35 -2.60
C LYS A 28 -2.65 -8.37 -1.49
N VAL A 29 -2.05 -8.88 -0.41
CA VAL A 29 -1.56 -8.05 0.69
C VAL A 29 -0.08 -8.36 0.91
N THR A 30 0.77 -7.35 0.77
CA THR A 30 2.21 -7.50 0.99
C THR A 30 2.58 -7.47 2.47
N GLY A 31 3.54 -8.30 2.90
CA GLY A 31 4.00 -8.32 4.29
C GLY A 31 2.90 -8.74 5.28
N ALA A 32 2.15 -9.77 4.93
CA ALA A 32 0.91 -10.16 5.60
C ALA A 32 1.05 -11.36 6.56
N ASN A 33 2.27 -11.80 6.86
CA ASN A 33 2.47 -12.91 7.81
C ASN A 33 2.29 -12.51 9.29
N LYS A 34 2.13 -11.22 9.61
CA LYS A 34 1.88 -10.72 10.97
C LYS A 34 1.36 -9.27 10.95
N GLY A 35 0.95 -8.78 12.13
CA GLY A 35 0.59 -7.38 12.35
C GLY A 35 -0.57 -6.91 11.45
N ILE A 36 -0.51 -5.67 11.00
CA ILE A 36 -1.59 -5.04 10.22
C ILE A 36 -1.87 -5.81 8.92
N GLY A 37 -0.84 -6.30 8.21
CA GLY A 37 -1.04 -7.07 6.98
C GLY A 37 -1.84 -8.36 7.20
N TYR A 38 -1.57 -9.07 8.30
CA TYR A 38 -2.36 -10.24 8.71
C TYR A 38 -3.81 -9.86 9.02
N GLY A 39 -4.00 -8.78 9.79
CA GLY A 39 -5.32 -8.21 10.08
C GLY A 39 -6.10 -7.86 8.81
N ILE A 40 -5.45 -7.26 7.82
CA ILE A 40 -6.07 -6.91 6.54
C ILE A 40 -6.56 -8.19 5.82
N VAL A 41 -5.74 -9.23 5.74
CA VAL A 41 -6.17 -10.51 5.11
C VAL A 41 -7.36 -11.09 5.87
N LYS A 42 -7.35 -11.06 7.21
CA LYS A 42 -8.46 -11.52 8.05
C LYS A 42 -9.75 -10.72 7.81
N THR A 43 -9.68 -9.40 7.81
CA THR A 43 -10.82 -8.52 7.52
C THR A 43 -11.36 -8.76 6.11
N LEU A 44 -10.49 -8.90 5.11
CA LEU A 44 -10.89 -9.20 3.73
C LEU A 44 -11.54 -10.59 3.62
N ALA A 45 -11.07 -11.59 4.38
CA ALA A 45 -11.66 -12.93 4.39
C ALA A 45 -13.12 -12.94 4.87
N HIS A 46 -13.47 -12.04 5.79
CA HIS A 46 -14.85 -11.84 6.25
C HIS A 46 -15.68 -10.98 5.30
N ASN A 47 -15.09 -9.98 4.64
CA ASN A 47 -15.87 -8.97 3.91
C ASN A 47 -15.97 -9.23 2.41
N VAL A 48 -15.04 -9.99 1.83
CA VAL A 48 -15.03 -10.31 0.40
C VAL A 48 -15.67 -11.68 0.18
N THR A 49 -16.72 -11.71 -0.61
CA THR A 49 -17.39 -12.94 -1.04
C THR A 49 -16.83 -13.43 -2.37
N ASN A 50 -16.68 -14.75 -2.51
CA ASN A 50 -16.23 -15.42 -3.74
C ASN A 50 -14.90 -14.88 -4.31
N GLY A 51 -13.97 -14.48 -3.44
CA GLY A 51 -12.65 -13.98 -3.83
C GLY A 51 -11.52 -15.01 -3.66
N VAL A 52 -10.34 -14.66 -4.14
CA VAL A 52 -9.06 -15.32 -3.85
C VAL A 52 -8.13 -14.28 -3.23
N ILE A 53 -7.79 -14.46 -1.96
CA ILE A 53 -6.97 -13.51 -1.19
C ILE A 53 -5.59 -14.13 -0.97
N TYR A 54 -4.57 -13.43 -1.44
CA TYR A 54 -3.17 -13.80 -1.25
C TYR A 54 -2.59 -13.08 -0.04
N LEU A 55 -2.24 -13.88 0.96
CA LEU A 55 -1.28 -13.51 2.00
C LEU A 55 0.11 -13.67 1.40
N THR A 56 0.92 -12.60 1.36
CA THR A 56 2.32 -12.70 0.92
C THR A 56 3.30 -12.33 2.01
N ALA A 57 4.47 -12.96 1.97
CA ALA A 57 5.54 -12.74 2.95
C ALA A 57 6.90 -12.99 2.32
N ARG A 58 7.92 -12.25 2.76
CA ARG A 58 9.30 -12.48 2.30
C ARG A 58 9.85 -13.84 2.70
N ASP A 59 9.43 -14.32 3.86
CA ASP A 59 9.87 -15.59 4.43
C ASP A 59 8.77 -16.63 4.21
N LYS A 60 9.11 -17.67 3.43
CA LYS A 60 8.16 -18.71 3.03
C LYS A 60 7.56 -19.44 4.24
N SER A 61 8.40 -19.87 5.18
CA SER A 61 7.96 -20.64 6.35
C SER A 61 7.01 -19.82 7.23
N ARG A 62 7.36 -18.56 7.52
CA ARG A 62 6.50 -17.66 8.30
C ARG A 62 5.19 -17.33 7.58
N GLY A 63 5.22 -17.18 6.26
CA GLY A 63 4.02 -16.95 5.45
C GLY A 63 3.07 -18.15 5.44
N GLU A 64 3.60 -19.35 5.24
CA GLU A 64 2.82 -20.60 5.29
C GLU A 64 2.22 -20.83 6.68
N ALA A 65 3.01 -20.64 7.74
CA ALA A 65 2.52 -20.74 9.12
C ALA A 65 1.39 -19.74 9.40
N ALA A 66 1.54 -18.48 8.99
CA ALA A 66 0.52 -17.47 9.14
C ALA A 66 -0.78 -17.82 8.37
N LEU A 67 -0.68 -18.36 7.15
CA LEU A 67 -1.86 -18.81 6.42
C LEU A 67 -2.59 -19.94 7.15
N GLN A 68 -1.86 -20.92 7.70
CA GLN A 68 -2.48 -22.02 8.45
C GLN A 68 -3.15 -21.51 9.74
N GLU A 69 -2.50 -20.61 10.45
CA GLU A 69 -3.08 -20.01 11.65
C GLU A 69 -4.35 -19.22 11.32
N LEU A 70 -4.32 -18.40 10.26
CA LEU A 70 -5.48 -17.64 9.84
C LEU A 70 -6.66 -18.54 9.46
N LYS A 71 -6.40 -19.64 8.76
CA LYS A 71 -7.45 -20.63 8.42
C LYS A 71 -8.06 -21.26 9.68
N LYS A 72 -7.28 -21.53 10.71
CA LYS A 72 -7.78 -22.02 12.00
C LYS A 72 -8.60 -20.96 12.73
N GLU A 73 -8.10 -19.73 12.82
CA GLU A 73 -8.81 -18.61 13.46
C GLU A 73 -10.17 -18.34 12.80
N LEU A 74 -10.23 -18.45 11.47
CA LEU A 74 -11.46 -18.22 10.72
C LEU A 74 -12.45 -19.39 10.85
N ASP A 75 -11.99 -20.62 11.13
CA ASP A 75 -12.85 -21.78 11.39
C ASP A 75 -13.98 -21.95 10.35
N GLY A 76 -13.61 -21.92 9.06
CA GLY A 76 -14.56 -22.02 7.95
C GLY A 76 -15.41 -20.78 7.67
N LYS A 77 -15.27 -19.70 8.44
CA LYS A 77 -16.03 -18.44 8.28
C LYS A 77 -15.47 -17.50 7.21
N SER A 78 -14.51 -17.97 6.40
CA SER A 78 -14.02 -17.21 5.24
C SER A 78 -15.00 -17.34 4.09
N HIS A 79 -15.40 -16.22 3.48
CA HIS A 79 -16.21 -16.23 2.25
C HIS A 79 -15.36 -16.24 0.98
N SER A 80 -14.03 -16.31 1.14
CA SER A 80 -13.04 -16.30 0.06
C SER A 80 -12.00 -17.40 0.25
N GLU A 81 -11.37 -17.80 -0.86
CA GLU A 81 -10.24 -18.71 -0.84
C GLU A 81 -8.98 -17.97 -0.35
N LEU A 82 -8.28 -18.54 0.64
CA LEU A 82 -7.03 -17.99 1.15
C LEU A 82 -5.83 -18.77 0.61
N ARG A 83 -4.93 -18.05 -0.05
CA ARG A 83 -3.69 -18.58 -0.65
C ARG A 83 -2.47 -17.86 -0.11
N PHE A 84 -1.32 -18.53 -0.22
CA PHE A 84 -0.02 -17.96 0.09
C PHE A 84 0.83 -17.87 -1.18
N HIS A 85 1.63 -16.82 -1.29
CA HIS A 85 2.77 -16.77 -2.21
C HIS A 85 3.92 -15.99 -1.56
N GLN A 86 5.16 -16.43 -1.77
CA GLN A 86 6.34 -15.70 -1.28
C GLN A 86 6.48 -14.37 -2.04
N LEU A 87 6.80 -13.29 -1.33
CA LEU A 87 7.12 -11.99 -1.92
C LEU A 87 8.01 -11.18 -0.98
N ASP A 88 9.25 -10.94 -1.39
CA ASP A 88 10.10 -9.89 -0.83
C ASP A 88 10.08 -8.69 -1.78
N ILE A 89 9.53 -7.57 -1.32
CA ILE A 89 9.36 -6.37 -2.14
C ILE A 89 10.71 -5.73 -2.55
N THR A 90 11.79 -6.06 -1.83
CA THR A 90 13.14 -5.55 -2.09
C THR A 90 13.94 -6.43 -3.05
N ASP A 91 13.46 -7.64 -3.35
CA ASP A 91 14.09 -8.55 -4.30
C ASP A 91 13.36 -8.54 -5.64
N LYS A 92 14.01 -7.99 -6.67
CA LYS A 92 13.47 -7.92 -8.03
C LYS A 92 13.08 -9.29 -8.58
N LYS A 93 13.84 -10.35 -8.26
CA LYS A 93 13.54 -11.70 -8.73
C LYS A 93 12.25 -12.22 -8.08
N SER A 94 12.11 -12.05 -6.78
CA SER A 94 10.88 -12.40 -6.04
C SER A 94 9.64 -11.68 -6.61
N VAL A 95 9.76 -10.39 -6.94
CA VAL A 95 8.68 -9.61 -7.56
C VAL A 95 8.30 -10.16 -8.95
N GLU A 96 9.28 -10.43 -9.82
CA GLU A 96 9.02 -10.97 -11.16
C GLU A 96 8.46 -12.41 -11.12
N GLU A 97 8.91 -13.24 -10.18
CA GLU A 97 8.34 -14.58 -9.95
C GLU A 97 6.87 -14.49 -9.55
N PHE A 98 6.52 -13.59 -8.61
CA PHE A 98 5.14 -13.38 -8.22
C PHE A 98 4.28 -12.85 -9.36
N LYS A 99 4.78 -11.89 -10.14
CA LYS A 99 4.12 -11.38 -11.35
C LYS A 99 3.85 -12.49 -12.36
N ALA A 100 4.83 -13.34 -12.65
CA ALA A 100 4.68 -14.47 -13.56
C ALA A 100 3.62 -15.47 -13.06
N TYR A 101 3.64 -15.78 -11.76
CA TYR A 101 2.62 -16.60 -11.12
C TYR A 101 1.22 -16.00 -11.27
N LEU A 102 1.04 -14.71 -10.97
CA LEU A 102 -0.25 -14.04 -11.09
C LEU A 102 -0.79 -14.05 -12.52
N ARG A 103 0.08 -13.85 -13.51
CA ARG A 103 -0.31 -13.91 -14.92
C ARG A 103 -0.75 -15.31 -15.32
N LYS A 104 0.00 -16.34 -14.91
CA LYS A 104 -0.33 -17.73 -15.23
C LYS A 104 -1.64 -18.18 -14.59
N GLU A 105 -1.86 -17.84 -13.33
CA GLU A 105 -2.98 -18.39 -12.54
C GLU A 105 -4.29 -17.61 -12.70
N HIS A 106 -4.21 -16.30 -12.95
CA HIS A 106 -5.39 -15.41 -12.93
C HIS A 106 -5.51 -14.51 -14.16
N ASP A 107 -4.49 -14.44 -15.02
CA ASP A 107 -4.37 -13.47 -16.12
C ASP A 107 -4.66 -12.01 -15.68
N GLY A 108 -4.18 -11.66 -14.49
CA GLY A 108 -4.39 -10.34 -13.89
C GLY A 108 -4.97 -10.39 -12.48
N PHE A 109 -5.35 -9.24 -11.94
CA PHE A 109 -5.93 -9.14 -10.60
C PHE A 109 -6.63 -7.82 -10.31
N ASP A 110 -7.35 -7.74 -9.18
CA ASP A 110 -8.25 -6.62 -8.93
C ASP A 110 -7.77 -5.70 -7.80
N VAL A 111 -7.08 -6.24 -6.78
CA VAL A 111 -6.66 -5.45 -5.61
C VAL A 111 -5.22 -5.72 -5.19
N LEU A 112 -4.47 -4.64 -4.96
CA LEU A 112 -3.14 -4.66 -4.34
C LEU A 112 -3.11 -3.79 -3.09
N VAL A 113 -2.77 -4.37 -1.95
CA VAL A 113 -2.49 -3.66 -0.71
C VAL A 113 -0.99 -3.72 -0.41
N ASN A 114 -0.30 -2.63 -0.68
CA ASN A 114 1.11 -2.43 -0.32
C ASN A 114 1.22 -2.08 1.17
N ASN A 115 1.22 -3.12 2.01
CA ASN A 115 1.32 -3.01 3.46
C ASN A 115 2.75 -3.19 3.99
N ALA A 116 3.58 -3.99 3.30
CA ALA A 116 4.94 -4.26 3.73
C ALA A 116 5.71 -2.96 4.01
N GLY A 117 6.42 -2.94 5.14
CA GLY A 117 7.18 -1.79 5.58
C GLY A 117 8.04 -2.10 6.79
N PHE A 118 8.99 -1.21 7.03
CA PHE A 118 10.03 -1.34 8.04
C PHE A 118 10.27 0.00 8.73
N ALA A 119 10.68 -0.08 10.00
CA ALA A 119 11.17 1.03 10.77
C ALA A 119 12.22 0.51 11.75
N PHE A 120 13.32 1.24 11.90
CA PHE A 120 14.23 1.04 13.03
C PHE A 120 13.53 1.37 14.35
N LYS A 121 14.00 0.75 15.43
CA LYS A 121 13.55 1.07 16.78
C LYS A 121 14.09 2.44 17.21
N HIS A 122 13.42 3.09 18.16
CA HIS A 122 13.86 4.37 18.69
C HIS A 122 15.27 4.33 19.29
N ASN A 123 15.71 3.18 19.79
CA ASN A 123 17.04 2.94 20.36
C ASN A 123 17.99 2.23 19.39
N ALA A 124 17.70 2.23 18.09
CA ALA A 124 18.60 1.72 17.06
C ALA A 124 19.95 2.45 17.09
N THR A 125 21.04 1.72 17.00
CA THR A 125 22.42 2.24 17.10
C THR A 125 23.09 2.37 15.74
N GLU A 126 22.45 1.88 14.68
CA GLU A 126 22.94 1.99 13.31
C GLU A 126 23.09 3.46 12.91
N ALA A 127 24.15 3.74 12.14
CA ALA A 127 24.41 5.09 11.64
C ALA A 127 23.20 5.63 10.87
N ALA A 128 22.93 6.93 10.99
CA ALA A 128 21.72 7.52 10.42
C ALA A 128 21.61 7.36 8.88
N VAL A 129 22.73 7.32 8.16
CA VAL A 129 22.76 6.99 6.72
C VAL A 129 22.31 5.55 6.44
N VAL A 130 22.69 4.59 7.29
CA VAL A 130 22.22 3.19 7.19
C VAL A 130 20.72 3.14 7.46
N GLN A 131 20.27 3.86 8.50
CA GLN A 131 18.84 3.96 8.79
C GLN A 131 18.04 4.56 7.63
N ALA A 132 18.58 5.60 6.99
CA ALA A 132 18.00 6.24 5.81
C ALA A 132 17.89 5.27 4.63
N ARG A 133 19.02 4.68 4.20
CA ARG A 133 19.09 3.77 3.04
C ARG A 133 18.17 2.56 3.21
N VAL A 134 18.21 1.89 4.36
CA VAL A 134 17.39 0.69 4.60
C VAL A 134 15.91 1.03 4.67
N THR A 135 15.53 2.10 5.39
CA THR A 135 14.11 2.44 5.56
C THR A 135 13.48 2.93 4.25
N ILE A 136 14.19 3.75 3.48
CA ILE A 136 13.73 4.22 2.16
C ILE A 136 13.70 3.07 1.17
N GLY A 137 14.76 2.25 1.14
CA GLY A 137 14.85 1.08 0.25
C GLY A 137 13.70 0.09 0.43
N VAL A 138 13.28 -0.16 1.68
CA VAL A 138 12.12 -1.02 1.94
C VAL A 138 10.80 -0.31 1.63
N ASN A 139 10.56 0.85 2.25
CA ASN A 139 9.21 1.44 2.29
C ASN A 139 8.81 2.15 0.99
N TYR A 140 9.77 2.75 0.29
CA TYR A 140 9.52 3.50 -0.94
C TYR A 140 9.99 2.70 -2.15
N GLU A 141 11.27 2.35 -2.25
CA GLU A 141 11.83 1.73 -3.46
C GLU A 141 11.26 0.33 -3.68
N GLY A 142 11.17 -0.50 -2.64
CA GLY A 142 10.55 -1.82 -2.71
C GLY A 142 9.07 -1.76 -3.07
N THR A 143 8.31 -0.81 -2.50
CA THR A 143 6.90 -0.61 -2.87
C THR A 143 6.77 -0.17 -4.32
N LYS A 144 7.59 0.79 -4.76
CA LYS A 144 7.61 1.26 -6.15
C LYS A 144 7.93 0.11 -7.11
N GLN A 145 8.92 -0.74 -6.79
CA GLN A 145 9.26 -1.92 -7.59
C GLN A 145 8.06 -2.87 -7.77
N VAL A 146 7.31 -3.12 -6.70
CA VAL A 146 6.08 -3.93 -6.78
C VAL A 146 5.04 -3.25 -7.66
N CYS A 147 4.82 -1.94 -7.50
CA CYS A 147 3.88 -1.20 -8.34
C CYS A 147 4.28 -1.26 -9.82
N ASP A 148 5.52 -0.92 -10.16
CA ASP A 148 6.03 -0.91 -11.54
C ASP A 148 5.86 -2.27 -12.21
N ALA A 149 6.11 -3.37 -11.48
CA ALA A 149 6.01 -4.73 -11.99
C ALA A 149 4.56 -5.22 -12.14
N LEU A 150 3.68 -4.88 -11.18
CA LEU A 150 2.35 -5.47 -11.06
C LEU A 150 1.22 -4.62 -11.65
N PHE A 151 1.39 -3.30 -11.79
CA PHE A 151 0.37 -2.40 -12.33
C PHE A 151 -0.16 -2.81 -13.72
N PRO A 152 0.66 -3.31 -14.66
CA PRO A 152 0.16 -3.82 -15.94
C PRO A 152 -0.88 -4.94 -15.81
N LEU A 153 -0.83 -5.72 -14.71
CA LEU A 153 -1.73 -6.84 -14.45
C LEU A 153 -3.01 -6.45 -13.68
N ILE A 154 -3.11 -5.23 -13.15
CA ILE A 154 -4.33 -4.78 -12.45
C ILE A 154 -5.45 -4.61 -13.47
N ARG A 155 -6.60 -5.26 -13.29
CA ARG A 155 -7.76 -5.10 -14.17
C ARG A 155 -8.37 -3.71 -14.03
N ASN A 156 -9.06 -3.25 -15.08
CA ASN A 156 -9.75 -1.97 -15.03
C ASN A 156 -10.77 -1.96 -13.88
N GLY A 157 -10.90 -0.82 -13.18
CA GLY A 157 -11.70 -0.76 -11.95
C GLY A 157 -10.99 -1.32 -10.70
N GLY A 158 -9.72 -1.67 -10.78
CA GLY A 158 -8.95 -2.21 -9.66
C GLY A 158 -8.70 -1.20 -8.53
N ARG A 159 -8.27 -1.70 -7.37
CA ARG A 159 -7.96 -0.88 -6.18
C ARG A 159 -6.50 -1.09 -5.77
N VAL A 160 -5.80 0.00 -5.48
CA VAL A 160 -4.46 0.00 -4.92
C VAL A 160 -4.45 0.80 -3.62
N VAL A 161 -3.96 0.17 -2.57
CA VAL A 161 -3.84 0.77 -1.24
C VAL A 161 -2.39 0.77 -0.82
N ASN A 162 -1.81 1.96 -0.69
CA ASN A 162 -0.45 2.15 -0.18
C ASN A 162 -0.53 2.50 1.31
N VAL A 163 -0.14 1.57 2.19
CA VAL A 163 -0.16 1.78 3.63
C VAL A 163 1.01 2.67 4.04
N ALA A 164 0.74 3.97 4.06
CA ALA A 164 1.65 5.03 4.47
C ALA A 164 1.66 5.18 6.01
N SER A 165 1.70 6.42 6.50
CA SER A 165 1.60 6.76 7.93
C SER A 165 1.29 8.24 8.07
N GLN A 166 0.60 8.66 9.14
CA GLN A 166 0.52 10.09 9.49
C GLN A 166 1.91 10.71 9.74
N MET A 167 2.92 9.88 10.01
CA MET A 167 4.33 10.31 10.04
C MET A 167 4.89 10.67 8.65
N GLY A 168 4.19 10.32 7.57
CA GLY A 168 4.49 10.74 6.21
C GLY A 168 3.81 12.04 5.77
N LEU A 169 3.02 12.69 6.65
CA LEU A 169 2.40 13.98 6.32
C LEU A 169 3.46 15.09 6.28
N MET A 170 3.27 16.02 5.36
CA MET A 170 4.09 17.22 5.22
C MET A 170 3.71 18.25 6.27
N LYS A 171 4.27 18.09 7.47
CA LYS A 171 4.07 19.03 8.57
C LYS A 171 5.05 20.20 8.52
N ARG A 172 4.57 21.42 8.72
CA ARG A 172 5.41 22.64 8.78
C ARG A 172 6.41 22.67 9.94
N ASP A 173 6.17 21.91 11.00
CA ASP A 173 7.09 21.74 12.13
C ASP A 173 8.19 20.68 11.87
N ARG A 174 8.10 19.98 10.74
CA ARG A 174 8.96 18.83 10.40
C ARG A 174 9.83 19.06 9.18
N TYR A 175 9.30 19.76 8.19
CA TYR A 175 9.96 20.02 6.92
C TYR A 175 10.11 21.52 6.69
N SER A 176 11.17 21.94 6.01
CA SER A 176 11.29 23.31 5.52
C SER A 176 10.20 23.64 4.50
N GLU A 177 9.89 24.94 4.36
CA GLU A 177 8.94 25.42 3.35
C GLU A 177 9.34 25.04 1.93
N GLU A 178 10.65 25.01 1.64
CA GLU A 178 11.19 24.61 0.33
C GLU A 178 10.89 23.15 0.02
N ILE A 179 11.07 22.24 0.99
CA ILE A 179 10.76 20.81 0.83
C ILE A 179 9.26 20.61 0.67
N ILE A 180 8.44 21.28 1.50
CA ILE A 180 6.99 21.21 1.38
C ILE A 180 6.58 21.65 -0.03
N LYS A 181 7.03 22.83 -0.47
CA LYS A 181 6.74 23.36 -1.82
C LYS A 181 7.16 22.40 -2.93
N LYS A 182 8.34 21.78 -2.83
CA LYS A 182 8.81 20.78 -3.80
C LYS A 182 7.86 19.59 -3.87
N MET A 183 7.53 18.99 -2.73
CA MET A 183 6.80 17.73 -2.67
C MET A 183 5.29 17.88 -2.78
N THR A 184 4.76 19.10 -2.70
CA THR A 184 3.36 19.42 -2.96
C THR A 184 3.15 20.04 -4.35
N ASN A 185 4.20 20.10 -5.16
CA ASN A 185 4.11 20.61 -6.52
C ASN A 185 3.12 19.74 -7.33
N PRO A 186 2.09 20.33 -7.98
CA PRO A 186 1.14 19.56 -8.79
C PRO A 186 1.78 18.77 -9.94
N ASN A 187 2.97 19.19 -10.37
CA ASN A 187 3.79 18.58 -11.41
C ASN A 187 4.95 17.73 -10.86
N LEU A 188 4.93 17.36 -9.57
CA LEU A 188 5.92 16.45 -8.99
C LEU A 188 5.99 15.16 -9.81
N THR A 189 7.21 14.75 -10.15
CA THR A 189 7.50 13.52 -10.89
C THR A 189 8.06 12.45 -9.96
N VAL A 190 8.02 11.19 -10.42
CA VAL A 190 8.67 10.07 -9.71
C VAL A 190 10.17 10.35 -9.50
N GLN A 191 10.86 10.87 -10.52
CA GLN A 191 12.25 11.31 -10.40
C GLN A 191 12.42 12.39 -9.33
N GLY A 192 11.50 13.34 -9.22
CA GLY A 192 11.53 14.37 -8.18
C GLY A 192 11.40 13.79 -6.75
N ILE A 193 10.66 12.70 -6.58
CA ILE A 193 10.59 11.94 -5.31
C ILE A 193 11.91 11.20 -5.06
N GLU A 194 12.50 10.58 -6.08
CA GLU A 194 13.80 9.89 -5.97
C GLU A 194 14.91 10.88 -5.59
N GLU A 195 14.94 12.06 -6.18
CA GLU A 195 15.84 13.15 -5.81
C GLU A 195 15.62 13.60 -4.36
N PHE A 196 14.37 13.69 -3.91
CA PHE A 196 14.04 14.01 -2.51
C PHE A 196 14.57 12.96 -1.53
N CYS A 197 14.42 11.67 -1.85
CA CYS A 197 14.96 10.57 -1.07
C CYS A 197 16.50 10.55 -1.06
N ASN A 198 17.12 10.74 -2.22
CA ASN A 198 18.58 10.74 -2.37
C ASN A 198 19.22 11.92 -1.63
N ASP A 199 18.61 13.11 -1.69
CA ASP A 199 19.10 14.26 -0.95
C ASP A 199 19.00 14.04 0.57
N TYR A 200 17.92 13.43 1.07
CA TYR A 200 17.82 13.03 2.47
C TYR A 200 18.91 12.04 2.90
N ILE A 201 19.19 11.02 2.07
CA ILE A 201 20.24 10.04 2.35
C ILE A 201 21.60 10.73 2.44
N LYS A 202 21.90 11.65 1.50
CA LYS A 202 23.12 12.46 1.53
C LYS A 202 23.18 13.37 2.75
N ALA A 203 22.07 14.02 3.10
CA ALA A 203 21.95 14.80 4.33
C ALA A 203 22.23 13.95 5.57
N ALA A 204 21.82 12.68 5.55
CA ALA A 204 22.04 11.77 6.66
C ALA A 204 23.50 11.32 6.79
N GLU A 205 24.19 11.13 5.66
CA GLU A 205 25.61 10.83 5.57
C GLU A 205 26.48 11.99 6.06
N GLU A 206 26.11 13.23 5.71
CA GLU A 206 26.82 14.45 6.12
C GLU A 206 26.43 14.95 7.52
N ASN A 207 25.46 14.30 8.18
CA ASN A 207 24.84 14.74 9.43
C ASN A 207 24.22 16.16 9.37
N LYS A 208 23.62 16.51 8.21
CA LYS A 208 23.01 17.81 7.92
C LYS A 208 21.50 17.75 7.66
N ARG A 209 20.81 16.71 8.17
CA ARG A 209 19.36 16.52 7.94
C ARG A 209 18.55 17.75 8.34
N LYS A 210 18.69 18.20 9.59
CA LYS A 210 17.99 19.39 10.09
C LYS A 210 18.38 20.67 9.35
N GLU A 211 19.67 20.87 9.06
CA GLU A 211 20.16 22.04 8.31
C GLU A 211 19.57 22.10 6.91
N ARG A 212 19.38 20.95 6.25
CA ARG A 212 18.72 20.83 4.94
C ARG A 212 17.19 20.80 5.03
N GLY A 213 16.62 21.03 6.21
CA GLY A 213 15.17 21.15 6.39
C GLY A 213 14.42 19.82 6.50
N TYR A 214 15.10 18.70 6.74
CA TYR A 214 14.49 17.39 6.91
C TYR A 214 14.25 17.02 8.38
N PRO A 215 13.28 16.13 8.67
CA PRO A 215 13.22 15.45 9.96
C PRO A 215 14.42 14.55 10.19
N GLU A 216 14.68 14.22 11.46
CA GLU A 216 15.67 13.19 11.81
C GLU A 216 15.22 11.77 11.43
N SER A 217 13.90 11.54 11.32
CA SER A 217 13.35 10.20 11.10
C SER A 217 13.32 9.82 9.62
N ALA A 218 14.12 8.82 9.25
CA ALA A 218 14.07 8.19 7.92
C ALA A 218 12.69 7.59 7.60
N TYR A 219 11.98 7.14 8.63
CA TYR A 219 10.63 6.61 8.49
C TYR A 219 9.66 7.69 7.98
N CYS A 220 9.70 8.91 8.53
CA CYS A 220 8.90 10.03 8.05
C CYS A 220 9.13 10.30 6.55
N VAL A 221 10.40 10.40 6.14
CA VAL A 221 10.78 10.66 4.75
C VAL A 221 10.28 9.55 3.83
N SER A 222 10.50 8.29 4.22
CA SER A 222 10.06 7.15 3.41
C SER A 222 8.54 7.08 3.22
N LYS A 223 7.75 7.43 4.26
CA LYS A 223 6.28 7.45 4.19
C LYS A 223 5.75 8.69 3.46
N THR A 224 6.50 9.79 3.46
CA THR A 224 6.22 10.99 2.65
C THR A 224 6.40 10.68 1.17
N ALA A 225 7.51 10.03 0.81
CA ALA A 225 7.76 9.58 -0.56
C ALA A 225 6.69 8.61 -1.07
N LEU A 226 6.27 7.64 -0.25
CA LEU A 226 5.19 6.71 -0.59
C LEU A 226 3.83 7.41 -0.79
N ALA A 227 3.48 8.39 0.04
CA ALA A 227 2.26 9.16 -0.13
C ALA A 227 2.30 10.00 -1.42
N ALA A 228 3.42 10.67 -1.70
CA ALA A 228 3.61 11.42 -2.95
C ALA A 228 3.51 10.53 -4.19
N LEU A 229 4.14 9.35 -4.16
CA LEU A 229 4.05 8.34 -5.23
C LEU A 229 2.60 7.93 -5.50
N THR A 230 1.81 7.76 -4.44
CA THR A 230 0.39 7.41 -4.54
C THR A 230 -0.38 8.45 -5.36
N PHE A 231 -0.14 9.75 -5.13
CA PHE A 231 -0.85 10.81 -5.85
C PHE A 231 -0.50 10.85 -7.34
N ILE A 232 0.75 10.54 -7.67
CA ILE A 232 1.20 10.39 -9.07
C ILE A 232 0.49 9.17 -9.69
N GLN A 233 0.58 8.01 -9.04
CA GLN A 233 -0.03 6.76 -9.51
C GLN A 233 -1.53 6.88 -9.73
N ALA A 234 -2.26 7.60 -8.85
CA ALA A 234 -3.69 7.85 -9.03
C ALA A 234 -4.00 8.60 -10.34
N LYS A 235 -3.16 9.57 -10.72
CA LYS A 235 -3.31 10.30 -11.99
C LYS A 235 -3.01 9.38 -13.18
N GLU A 236 -1.93 8.62 -13.11
CA GLU A 236 -1.50 7.70 -14.18
C GLU A 236 -2.51 6.59 -14.45
N MET A 237 -3.15 6.09 -13.39
CA MET A 237 -4.07 4.96 -13.45
C MET A 237 -5.51 5.33 -13.80
N LYS A 238 -5.81 6.64 -13.92
CA LYS A 238 -7.15 7.17 -14.20
C LYS A 238 -7.78 6.60 -15.47
N ALA A 239 -7.01 6.40 -16.54
CA ALA A 239 -7.51 5.87 -17.81
C ALA A 239 -8.06 4.43 -17.71
N ARG A 240 -7.65 3.69 -16.68
CA ARG A 240 -8.09 2.31 -16.40
C ARG A 240 -9.12 2.23 -15.28
N ASP A 241 -9.61 3.38 -14.80
CA ASP A 241 -10.56 3.45 -13.68
C ASP A 241 -10.03 2.77 -12.40
N ILE A 242 -8.70 2.69 -12.25
CA ILE A 242 -8.07 2.09 -11.07
C ILE A 242 -7.94 3.17 -10.00
N ILE A 243 -8.43 2.87 -8.80
CA ILE A 243 -8.43 3.77 -7.66
C ILE A 243 -7.16 3.52 -6.85
N VAL A 244 -6.39 4.57 -6.57
CA VAL A 244 -5.14 4.48 -5.80
C VAL A 244 -5.21 5.46 -4.63
N ASN A 245 -5.03 4.97 -3.41
CA ASN A 245 -5.00 5.82 -2.21
C ASN A 245 -3.86 5.44 -1.27
N ALA A 246 -3.40 6.46 -0.53
CA ALA A 246 -2.51 6.28 0.59
C ALA A 246 -3.35 6.25 1.86
N CYS A 247 -2.95 5.47 2.86
CA CYS A 247 -3.64 5.51 4.14
C CYS A 247 -2.71 5.39 5.34
N CYS A 248 -3.19 5.82 6.50
CA CYS A 248 -2.58 5.50 7.78
C CYS A 248 -3.47 4.52 8.56
N PRO A 249 -2.91 3.41 9.06
CA PRO A 249 -3.64 2.45 9.89
C PRO A 249 -3.75 2.91 11.37
N GLY A 250 -3.27 4.11 11.71
CA GLY A 250 -3.15 4.58 13.09
C GLY A 250 -1.97 3.97 13.84
N TYR A 251 -1.95 4.16 15.16
CA TYR A 251 -0.89 3.65 16.03
C TYR A 251 -1.30 2.29 16.63
N VAL A 252 -0.85 1.22 15.98
CA VAL A 252 -1.36 -0.14 16.19
C VAL A 252 -0.41 -0.99 17.03
N ASN A 253 -0.94 -1.73 18.00
CA ASN A 253 -0.23 -2.71 18.82
C ASN A 253 0.39 -3.82 17.95
N THR A 254 1.64 -3.63 17.55
CA THR A 254 2.42 -4.55 16.72
C THR A 254 3.88 -4.57 17.14
N ASP A 255 4.61 -5.58 16.68
CA ASP A 255 6.07 -5.65 16.81
C ASP A 255 6.74 -4.34 16.38
N MET A 256 6.30 -3.69 15.29
CA MET A 256 6.91 -2.44 14.80
C MET A 256 6.88 -1.36 15.88
N THR A 257 5.73 -1.21 16.54
CA THR A 257 5.49 -0.23 17.61
C THR A 257 6.00 -0.67 18.99
N SER A 258 6.64 -1.84 19.08
CA SER A 258 6.98 -2.49 20.36
C SER A 258 5.75 -2.65 21.27
N HIS A 259 4.61 -2.98 20.68
CA HIS A 259 3.32 -3.18 21.37
C HIS A 259 2.80 -1.98 22.18
N LYS A 260 3.20 -0.76 21.80
CA LYS A 260 2.81 0.48 22.50
C LYS A 260 1.62 1.21 21.85
N GLY A 261 1.16 0.77 20.68
CA GLY A 261 0.01 1.37 20.01
C GLY A 261 -1.30 1.07 20.75
N PRO A 262 -2.22 2.04 20.90
CA PRO A 262 -3.52 1.81 21.55
C PRO A 262 -4.51 1.02 20.70
N LEU A 263 -4.34 1.01 19.36
CA LEU A 263 -5.25 0.32 18.45
C LEU A 263 -4.91 -1.17 18.36
N THR A 264 -5.93 -2.00 18.28
CA THR A 264 -5.83 -3.42 17.94
C THR A 264 -5.45 -3.62 16.46
N ILE A 265 -5.00 -4.82 16.10
CA ILE A 265 -4.67 -5.17 14.71
C ILE A 265 -5.90 -5.02 13.81
N GLU A 266 -7.08 -5.41 14.29
CA GLU A 266 -8.35 -5.30 13.60
C GLU A 266 -8.73 -3.84 13.32
N GLU A 267 -8.62 -2.96 14.31
CA GLU A 267 -8.84 -1.51 14.12
C GLU A 267 -7.83 -0.91 13.14
N GLY A 268 -6.57 -1.37 13.16
CA GLY A 268 -5.55 -0.93 12.22
C GLY A 268 -5.77 -1.41 10.78
N ALA A 269 -6.37 -2.58 10.62
CA ALA A 269 -6.69 -3.19 9.32
C ALA A 269 -7.91 -2.55 8.65
N ASP A 270 -8.76 -1.87 9.42
CA ASP A 270 -10.04 -1.30 8.98
C ASP A 270 -9.91 -0.38 7.77
N THR A 271 -9.10 0.69 7.86
CA THR A 271 -8.98 1.67 6.77
C THR A 271 -8.36 1.07 5.50
N PRO A 272 -7.26 0.29 5.56
CA PRO A 272 -6.75 -0.37 4.37
C PRO A 272 -7.74 -1.35 3.73
N ALA A 273 -8.47 -2.14 4.53
CA ALA A 273 -9.47 -3.08 4.02
C ALA A 273 -10.66 -2.35 3.38
N TYR A 274 -11.13 -1.26 4.00
CA TYR A 274 -12.15 -0.37 3.44
C TYR A 274 -11.74 0.15 2.05
N LEU A 275 -10.51 0.67 1.92
CA LEU A 275 -10.01 1.17 0.63
C LEU A 275 -9.86 0.07 -0.42
N ALA A 276 -9.46 -1.13 0.00
CA ALA A 276 -9.32 -2.30 -0.84
C ALA A 276 -10.66 -2.78 -1.42
N THR A 277 -11.78 -2.50 -0.73
CA THR A 277 -13.12 -2.94 -1.12
C THR A 277 -14.08 -1.80 -1.47
N LEU A 278 -13.57 -0.57 -1.73
CA LEU A 278 -14.40 0.57 -2.12
C LEU A 278 -15.33 0.19 -3.28
N GLU A 279 -16.63 0.36 -3.10
CA GLU A 279 -17.61 0.20 -4.19
C GLU A 279 -17.65 1.45 -5.07
N ASP A 280 -17.55 2.62 -4.44
CA ASP A 280 -17.50 3.93 -5.08
C ASP A 280 -16.15 4.21 -5.74
N LYS A 281 -16.14 5.23 -6.62
CA LYS A 281 -14.91 5.72 -7.30
C LYS A 281 -14.08 6.68 -6.45
N GLU A 282 -14.60 7.10 -5.30
CA GLU A 282 -13.95 8.04 -4.40
C GLU A 282 -13.82 7.42 -2.99
N PRO A 283 -12.77 7.78 -2.23
CA PRO A 283 -11.68 8.69 -2.61
C PRO A 283 -10.74 8.10 -3.68
N CYS A 284 -10.13 8.95 -4.51
CA CYS A 284 -9.00 8.56 -5.37
C CYS A 284 -7.87 9.60 -5.32
N GLY A 285 -6.62 9.14 -5.19
CA GLY A 285 -5.45 10.00 -5.04
C GLY A 285 -5.46 10.79 -3.74
N LYS A 286 -5.99 10.21 -2.66
CA LYS A 286 -6.10 10.86 -1.34
C LYS A 286 -5.25 10.18 -0.29
N PHE A 287 -5.03 10.90 0.80
CA PHE A 287 -4.52 10.35 2.06
C PHE A 287 -5.69 10.10 3.00
N VAL A 288 -5.84 8.88 3.50
CA VAL A 288 -7.01 8.46 4.28
C VAL A 288 -6.59 7.96 5.67
N TYR A 289 -7.28 8.40 6.70
CA TYR A 289 -7.08 7.98 8.08
C TYR A 289 -8.43 7.81 8.78
N LEU A 290 -8.65 6.66 9.42
CA LEU A 290 -9.94 6.30 10.04
C LEU A 290 -11.11 6.48 9.06
N ARG A 291 -10.94 5.96 7.83
CA ARG A 291 -11.86 6.12 6.69
C ARG A 291 -12.21 7.56 6.31
N LYS A 292 -11.48 8.57 6.79
CA LYS A 292 -11.66 9.98 6.44
C LYS A 292 -10.50 10.47 5.60
N VAL A 293 -10.80 11.23 4.54
CA VAL A 293 -9.78 11.96 3.79
C VAL A 293 -9.19 13.03 4.70
N ILE A 294 -7.85 13.10 4.75
CA ILE A 294 -7.11 14.14 5.46
C ILE A 294 -6.12 14.82 4.52
N ASP A 295 -5.75 16.05 4.84
CA ASP A 295 -4.80 16.81 4.03
C ASP A 295 -3.38 16.24 4.17
N PHE A 296 -2.69 16.16 3.03
CA PHE A 296 -1.30 15.71 2.99
C PHE A 296 -0.35 16.73 3.63
N VAL A 297 -0.70 18.02 3.59
CA VAL A 297 0.04 19.13 4.19
C VAL A 297 -0.73 19.61 5.41
N CYS A 298 -0.05 19.68 6.57
CA CYS A 298 -0.66 20.16 7.81
C CYS A 298 0.27 21.06 8.63
#